data_AF-A0A976L2C0-F1
#
_entry.id   AF-A0A976L2C0-F1
#
_cell.length_a   1.000
_cell.length_b   1.000
_cell.length_c   1.000
_cell.angle_alpha   90.00
_cell.angle_beta   90.00
_cell.angle_gamma   90.00
#
_symmetry.space_group_name_H-M   'P 1'
#
loop_
_entity.id
_entity.type
_entity.pdbx_description
1 polymer ?
#
loop_
_entity_poly.entity_id
_entity_poly.type
_entity_poly.pdbx_seq_one_letter_code
_entity_poly.pdbx_strand_id
1 'polypeptide(L)'
;MTTITAYPLTWPADRPRTPDDERQRARFSMSSTRYNTNTRQSYTTRTQVSVHEGTTRLLGQLSRLGVEHEPIISTNLKVTLKGRPRSGQRIPSDPGVAVYFRWGDLDYVMACDRWDRIEDNLAAIAAHIDALRRVERYGVVDAREAFSGFKALPETGSATLSDPPWWETLDVHRRATEKEIRWAFRLLARTHHPDTPTGDREQFDRLVRARDAGLAVAEGSAR
;
A
#
# COMPACT_ATOMS: atom_id res chain seq x y z
N MET A 1 -15.46 -9.53 -7.43
CA MET A 1 -14.01 -9.46 -7.24
C MET A 1 -13.64 -8.00 -7.28
N THR A 2 -13.19 -7.44 -6.15
CA THR A 2 -12.89 -6.01 -6.04
C THR A 2 -11.37 -5.87 -5.98
N THR A 3 -10.75 -5.45 -7.09
CA THR A 3 -9.31 -5.17 -7.10
C THR A 3 -9.00 -4.03 -6.13
N ILE A 4 -8.05 -4.25 -5.21
CA ILE A 4 -7.59 -3.20 -4.29
C ILE A 4 -6.93 -2.09 -5.12
N THR A 5 -7.51 -0.90 -5.08
CA THR A 5 -7.02 0.27 -5.80
C THR A 5 -6.84 1.45 -4.84
N ALA A 6 -5.94 2.38 -5.17
CA ALA A 6 -5.74 3.59 -4.37
C ALA A 6 -6.91 4.59 -4.50
N TYR A 7 -7.68 4.47 -5.59
CA TYR A 7 -8.91 5.20 -5.87
C TYR A 7 -9.75 4.42 -6.88
N PRO A 8 -11.07 4.24 -6.67
CA PRO A 8 -11.87 4.69 -5.53
C PRO A 8 -11.56 3.93 -4.22
N LEU A 9 -12.16 4.36 -3.10
CA LEU A 9 -12.00 3.67 -1.81
C LEU A 9 -12.45 2.20 -1.91
N THR A 10 -11.53 1.29 -1.61
CA THR A 10 -11.77 -0.14 -1.40
C THR A 10 -11.74 -0.38 0.10
N TRP A 11 -12.90 -0.70 0.69
CA TRP A 11 -13.03 -0.95 2.13
C TRP A 11 -12.98 -2.46 2.41
N PRO A 12 -12.28 -2.91 3.47
CA PRO A 12 -12.22 -4.33 3.81
C PRO A 12 -13.60 -4.88 4.18
N ALA A 13 -13.98 -6.02 3.58
CA ALA A 13 -15.32 -6.59 3.67
C ALA A 13 -15.74 -7.02 5.09
N ASP A 14 -14.78 -7.34 5.95
CA ASP A 14 -14.97 -7.80 7.32
C ASP A 14 -15.12 -6.65 8.34
N ARG A 15 -15.06 -5.38 7.90
CA ARG A 15 -15.17 -4.22 8.80
C ARG A 15 -16.42 -3.40 8.58
N PRO A 16 -17.18 -3.10 9.65
CA PRO A 16 -18.32 -2.19 9.55
C PRO A 16 -17.85 -0.77 9.17
N ARG A 17 -18.74 -0.03 8.50
CA ARG A 17 -18.58 1.39 8.23
C ARG A 17 -19.13 2.20 9.40
N THR A 18 -18.49 3.32 9.72
CA THR A 18 -19.03 4.32 10.65
C THR A 18 -20.13 5.11 9.93
N PRO A 19 -21.37 5.14 10.47
CA PRO A 19 -22.45 5.98 9.93
C PRO A 19 -22.06 7.46 9.86
N ASP A 20 -22.54 8.17 8.84
CA ASP A 20 -22.16 9.56 8.57
C ASP A 20 -22.43 10.51 9.75
N ASP A 21 -23.51 10.28 10.50
CA ASP A 21 -23.93 11.04 11.67
C ASP A 21 -23.16 10.70 12.96
N GLU A 22 -22.54 9.54 13.01
CA GLU A 22 -21.68 9.12 14.12
C GLU A 22 -20.22 9.57 13.96
N ARG A 23 -19.85 10.09 12.77
CA ARG A 23 -18.49 10.59 12.50
C ARG A 23 -18.17 11.79 13.37
N GLN A 24 -16.95 11.81 13.89
CA GLN A 24 -16.48 12.82 14.84
C GLN A 24 -15.41 13.73 14.24
N ARG A 25 -15.21 14.89 14.85
CA ARG A 25 -14.07 15.76 14.55
C ARG A 25 -12.86 15.33 15.35
N ALA A 26 -11.73 15.07 14.69
CA ALA A 26 -10.50 14.70 15.38
C ALA A 26 -9.78 15.92 15.98
N ARG A 27 -8.92 15.65 16.98
CA ARG A 27 -8.02 16.65 17.60
C ARG A 27 -6.59 16.57 17.07
N PHE A 28 -6.35 15.81 16.01
CA PHE A 28 -5.02 15.76 15.39
C PHE A 28 -4.61 17.14 14.89
N SER A 29 -3.35 17.49 15.13
CA SER A 29 -2.78 18.76 14.72
C SER A 29 -1.36 18.58 14.21
N MET A 30 -0.91 19.57 13.42
CA MET A 30 0.46 19.71 12.96
C MET A 30 1.00 21.08 13.36
N SER A 31 2.30 21.13 13.65
CA SER A 31 3.01 22.39 13.81
C SER A 31 3.23 23.01 12.43
N SER A 32 2.86 24.28 12.27
CA SER A 32 3.07 25.05 11.06
C SER A 32 3.83 26.32 11.42
N THR A 33 4.97 26.53 10.76
CA THR A 33 5.74 27.77 10.89
C THR A 33 5.13 28.82 9.98
N ARG A 34 4.72 29.94 10.56
CA ARG A 34 4.22 31.11 9.83
C ARG A 34 5.24 32.24 9.93
N TYR A 35 5.50 32.88 8.80
CA TYR A 35 6.32 34.08 8.73
C TYR A 35 5.42 35.31 8.79
N ASN A 36 5.66 36.18 9.76
CA ASN A 36 5.00 37.48 9.84
C ASN A 36 5.86 38.51 9.09
N THR A 37 5.34 39.02 7.98
CA THR A 37 6.04 39.99 7.13
C THR A 37 6.22 41.34 7.82
N ASN A 38 5.28 41.76 8.66
CA ASN A 38 5.31 43.06 9.35
C ASN A 38 6.36 43.09 10.46
N THR A 39 6.48 42.00 11.23
CA THR A 39 7.47 41.89 12.32
C THR A 39 8.77 41.21 11.88
N ARG A 40 8.83 40.68 10.65
CA ARG A 40 9.93 39.86 10.08
C ARG A 40 10.30 38.65 10.95
N GLN A 41 9.36 38.13 11.72
CA GLN A 41 9.57 37.03 12.63
C GLN A 41 8.78 35.80 12.21
N SER A 42 9.36 34.62 12.43
CA SER A 42 8.68 33.34 12.29
C SER A 42 8.13 32.89 13.64
N TYR A 43 6.92 32.35 13.65
CA TYR A 43 6.33 31.72 14.84
C TYR A 43 5.71 30.37 14.48
N THR A 44 5.72 29.45 15.43
CA THR A 44 5.10 28.14 15.27
C THR A 44 3.69 28.16 15.82
N THR A 45 2.73 27.68 15.03
CA THR A 45 1.33 27.54 15.44
C THR A 45 0.85 26.12 15.20
N ARG A 46 -0.17 25.68 15.96
CA ARG A 46 -0.83 24.40 15.72
C ARG A 46 -1.97 24.61 14.73
N THR A 47 -1.97 23.83 13.68
CA THR A 47 -3.01 23.83 12.65
C THR A 47 -3.57 22.42 12.46
N GLN A 48 -4.70 22.30 11.81
CA GLN A 48 -5.26 21.00 11.45
C GLN A 48 -4.30 20.25 10.52
N VAL A 49 -4.30 18.92 10.63
CA VAL A 49 -3.50 18.06 9.73
C VAL A 49 -4.00 18.26 8.29
N SER A 50 -3.06 18.25 7.35
CA SER A 50 -3.35 18.23 5.91
C SER A 50 -3.26 16.80 5.37
N VAL A 51 -3.85 16.52 4.21
CA VAL A 51 -3.72 15.19 3.57
C VAL A 51 -2.25 14.80 3.38
N HIS A 52 -1.41 15.74 2.93
CA HIS A 52 0.02 15.51 2.76
C HIS A 52 0.70 15.12 4.07
N GLU A 53 0.45 15.89 5.14
CA GLU A 53 1.00 15.60 6.46
C GLU A 53 0.51 14.25 7.01
N GLY A 54 -0.78 13.94 6.87
CA GLY A 54 -1.35 12.66 7.27
C GLY A 54 -0.71 11.48 6.53
N THR A 55 -0.56 11.59 5.20
CA THR A 55 0.15 10.59 4.38
C THR A 55 1.61 10.45 4.79
N THR A 56 2.32 11.56 5.02
CA THR A 56 3.73 11.55 5.45
C THR A 56 3.90 10.85 6.80
N ARG A 57 3.02 11.13 7.77
CA ARG A 57 3.02 10.44 9.08
C ARG A 57 2.81 8.94 8.94
N LEU A 58 1.82 8.54 8.14
CA LEU A 58 1.49 7.14 7.90
C LEU A 58 2.67 6.39 7.28
N LEU A 59 3.21 6.90 6.16
CA LEU A 59 4.34 6.28 5.47
C LEU A 59 5.59 6.24 6.36
N GLY A 60 5.84 7.28 7.14
CA GLY A 60 6.93 7.30 8.10
C GLY A 60 6.81 6.22 9.17
N GLN A 61 5.58 5.92 9.64
CA GLN A 61 5.36 4.84 10.60
C GLN A 61 5.46 3.45 9.98
N LEU A 62 4.94 3.26 8.75
CA LEU A 62 5.09 2.00 8.01
C LEU A 62 6.57 1.71 7.70
N SER A 63 7.34 2.72 7.28
CA SER A 63 8.79 2.57 7.08
C SER A 63 9.51 2.16 8.37
N ARG A 64 9.16 2.76 9.51
CA ARG A 64 9.74 2.41 10.81
C ARG A 64 9.25 1.07 11.37
N LEU A 65 8.14 0.54 10.87
CA LEU A 65 7.67 -0.81 11.13
C LEU A 65 8.46 -1.86 10.32
N GLY A 66 9.18 -1.42 9.27
CA GLY A 66 9.90 -2.31 8.36
C GLY A 66 9.04 -2.81 7.20
N VAL A 67 8.03 -2.04 6.80
CA VAL A 67 7.29 -2.30 5.55
C VAL A 67 8.19 -1.95 4.37
N GLU A 68 8.58 -2.97 3.60
CA GLU A 68 9.54 -2.83 2.50
C GLU A 68 8.90 -2.37 1.19
N HIS A 69 7.67 -2.80 0.93
CA HIS A 69 6.94 -2.49 -0.29
C HIS A 69 6.07 -1.25 -0.14
N GLU A 70 5.80 -0.56 -1.27
CA GLU A 70 4.93 0.62 -1.23
C GLU A 70 3.49 0.21 -0.86
N PRO A 71 2.90 0.79 0.19
CA PRO A 71 1.54 0.47 0.61
C PRO A 71 0.50 1.11 -0.33
N ILE A 72 -0.66 0.48 -0.45
CA ILE A 72 -1.80 1.04 -1.16
C ILE A 72 -2.65 1.82 -0.16
N ILE A 73 -2.74 3.14 -0.34
CA ILE A 73 -3.61 4.02 0.44
C ILE A 73 -4.88 4.26 -0.37
N SER A 74 -5.92 3.49 -0.08
CA SER A 74 -7.22 3.55 -0.75
C SER A 74 -8.12 4.62 -0.12
N THR A 75 -8.54 5.60 -0.91
CA THR A 75 -9.41 6.71 -0.49
C THR A 75 -10.28 7.20 -1.65
N ASN A 76 -11.27 8.05 -1.35
CA ASN A 76 -12.05 8.76 -2.37
C ASN A 76 -11.41 10.07 -2.86
N LEU A 77 -10.10 10.26 -2.64
CA LEU A 77 -9.33 11.37 -3.23
C LEU A 77 -8.66 10.92 -4.52
N LYS A 78 -8.60 11.81 -5.52
CA LYS A 78 -7.77 11.54 -6.70
C LYS A 78 -6.32 11.36 -6.26
N VAL A 79 -5.63 10.43 -6.91
CA VAL A 79 -4.24 10.10 -6.60
C VAL A 79 -3.26 10.91 -7.42
N THR A 80 -2.05 11.06 -6.89
CA THR A 80 -0.88 11.57 -7.62
C THR A 80 -0.28 10.47 -8.50
N LEU A 81 0.69 10.82 -9.35
CA LEU A 81 1.46 9.84 -10.15
C LEU A 81 2.13 8.75 -9.31
N LYS A 82 2.36 9.00 -8.01
CA LYS A 82 2.92 8.06 -7.05
C LYS A 82 1.85 7.26 -6.29
N GLY A 83 0.60 7.24 -6.76
CA GLY A 83 -0.50 6.51 -6.10
C GLY A 83 -0.97 7.11 -4.77
N ARG A 84 -0.43 8.25 -4.33
CA ARG A 84 -0.79 8.87 -3.03
C ARG A 84 -1.99 9.80 -3.14
N PRO A 85 -2.84 9.91 -2.10
CA PRO A 85 -3.93 10.89 -2.09
C PRO A 85 -3.44 12.32 -2.32
N ARG A 86 -3.98 13.02 -3.33
CA ARG A 86 -3.56 14.38 -3.64
C ARG A 86 -4.19 15.39 -2.66
N SER A 87 -3.38 16.28 -2.12
CA SER A 87 -3.83 17.34 -1.20
C SER A 87 -4.51 18.50 -1.93
N GLY A 88 -5.27 19.32 -1.20
CA GLY A 88 -5.95 20.53 -1.70
C GLY A 88 -7.23 20.26 -2.51
N GLN A 89 -7.71 19.02 -2.51
CA GLN A 89 -8.98 18.66 -3.16
C GLN A 89 -10.18 18.98 -2.25
N ARG A 90 -11.36 19.10 -2.86
CA ARG A 90 -12.62 19.13 -2.11
C ARG A 90 -12.76 17.84 -1.31
N ILE A 91 -13.15 17.96 -0.05
CA ILE A 91 -13.38 16.83 0.85
C ILE A 91 -14.51 15.96 0.27
N PRO A 92 -14.26 14.66 -0.02
CA PRO A 92 -15.30 13.72 -0.45
C PRO A 92 -16.35 13.51 0.64
N SER A 93 -17.58 13.12 0.24
CA SER A 93 -18.65 12.81 1.20
C SER A 93 -18.28 11.67 2.14
N ASP A 94 -17.59 10.67 1.59
CA ASP A 94 -17.04 9.55 2.34
C ASP A 94 -15.55 9.79 2.63
N PRO A 95 -15.18 10.08 3.90
CA PRO A 95 -13.82 10.36 4.33
C PRO A 95 -13.02 9.10 4.69
N GLY A 96 -13.54 7.91 4.41
CA GLY A 96 -12.90 6.65 4.75
C GLY A 96 -11.50 6.49 4.13
N VAL A 97 -10.63 5.83 4.88
CA VAL A 97 -9.26 5.48 4.48
C VAL A 97 -9.03 4.02 4.77
N ALA A 98 -8.55 3.26 3.78
CA ALA A 98 -8.06 1.91 3.97
C ALA A 98 -6.62 1.81 3.47
N VAL A 99 -5.73 1.27 4.30
CA VAL A 99 -4.30 1.15 4.02
C VAL A 99 -3.97 -0.33 3.97
N TYR A 100 -3.56 -0.78 2.79
CA TYR A 100 -3.15 -2.16 2.52
C TYR A 100 -1.63 -2.20 2.37
N PHE A 101 -0.98 -3.12 3.06
CA PHE A 101 0.47 -3.25 3.01
C PHE A 101 0.91 -4.66 3.35
N ARG A 102 2.08 -5.04 2.82
CA ARG A 102 2.73 -6.31 3.12
C ARG A 102 3.83 -6.10 4.13
N TRP A 103 3.85 -6.89 5.20
CA TRP A 103 4.89 -6.86 6.22
C TRP A 103 5.38 -8.29 6.50
N GLY A 104 6.60 -8.59 6.05
CA GLY A 104 7.06 -9.97 5.91
C GLY A 104 6.24 -10.71 4.85
N ASP A 105 5.74 -11.90 5.21
CA ASP A 105 4.96 -12.78 4.32
C ASP A 105 3.44 -12.61 4.48
N LEU A 106 3.00 -11.61 5.23
CA LEU A 106 1.59 -11.38 5.53
C LEU A 106 1.12 -10.04 4.98
N ASP A 107 -0.08 -10.07 4.41
CA ASP A 107 -0.80 -8.87 4.02
C ASP A 107 -1.65 -8.36 5.18
N TYR A 108 -1.67 -7.04 5.34
CA TYR A 108 -2.39 -6.36 6.41
C TYR A 108 -3.28 -5.26 5.83
N VAL A 109 -4.40 -5.02 6.51
CA VAL A 109 -5.29 -3.90 6.22
C VAL A 109 -5.61 -3.12 7.49
N MET A 110 -5.42 -1.80 7.41
CA MET A 110 -5.86 -0.86 8.44
C MET A 110 -6.82 0.15 7.83
N ALA A 111 -8.07 0.11 8.29
CA ALA A 111 -9.13 0.98 7.81
C ALA A 111 -9.68 1.86 8.93
N CYS A 112 -9.95 3.13 8.61
CA CYS A 112 -10.49 4.13 9.53
C CYS A 112 -11.41 5.11 8.80
N ASP A 113 -12.62 5.28 9.32
CA ASP A 113 -13.65 6.22 8.84
C ASP A 113 -14.40 6.90 9.99
N ARG A 114 -13.84 6.83 11.20
CA ARG A 114 -14.40 7.43 12.41
C ARG A 114 -14.42 8.96 12.34
N TRP A 115 -13.44 9.55 11.67
CA TRP A 115 -13.29 11.00 11.60
C TRP A 115 -13.89 11.56 10.32
N ASP A 116 -14.45 12.76 10.42
CA ASP A 116 -15.11 13.48 9.31
C ASP A 116 -14.16 13.98 8.22
N ARG A 117 -12.85 13.79 8.38
CA ARG A 117 -11.80 14.22 7.45
C ARG A 117 -10.82 13.10 7.15
N ILE A 118 -10.42 13.00 5.88
CA ILE A 118 -9.49 11.99 5.37
C ILE A 118 -8.10 12.12 6.02
N GLU A 119 -7.59 13.34 6.12
CA GLU A 119 -6.34 13.67 6.79
C GLU A 119 -6.29 13.22 8.25
N ASP A 120 -7.43 13.25 8.94
CA ASP A 120 -7.55 12.86 10.34
C ASP A 120 -7.65 11.32 10.46
N ASN A 121 -8.33 10.64 9.53
CA ASN A 121 -8.30 9.18 9.40
C ASN A 121 -6.90 8.65 9.07
N LEU A 122 -6.16 9.30 8.16
CA LEU A 122 -4.74 8.98 7.89
C LEU A 122 -3.87 9.15 9.14
N ALA A 123 -4.04 10.27 9.85
CA ALA A 123 -3.30 10.53 11.08
C ALA A 123 -3.65 9.52 12.20
N ALA A 124 -4.91 9.07 12.27
CA ALA A 124 -5.34 8.06 13.22
C ALA A 124 -4.67 6.70 12.99
N ILE A 125 -4.61 6.24 11.73
CA ILE A 125 -3.91 4.99 11.37
C ILE A 125 -2.42 5.11 11.70
N ALA A 126 -1.79 6.25 11.36
CA ALA A 126 -0.40 6.50 11.70
C ALA A 126 -0.15 6.47 13.22
N ALA A 127 -1.03 7.09 14.00
CA ALA A 127 -0.94 7.10 15.46
C ALA A 127 -1.14 5.70 16.07
N HIS A 128 -2.00 4.88 15.46
CA HIS A 128 -2.21 3.50 15.88
C HIS A 128 -0.95 2.64 15.66
N ILE A 129 -0.33 2.72 14.47
CA ILE A 129 0.93 2.02 14.19
C ILE A 129 2.04 2.47 15.17
N ASP A 130 2.14 3.78 15.44
CA ASP A 130 3.09 4.30 16.42
C ASP A 130 2.83 3.74 17.82
N ALA A 131 1.56 3.62 18.24
CA ALA A 131 1.19 3.05 19.51
C ALA A 131 1.56 1.56 19.62
N LEU A 132 1.28 0.75 18.59
CA LEU A 132 1.65 -0.67 18.57
C LEU A 132 3.17 -0.85 18.66
N ARG A 133 3.94 -0.04 17.92
CA ARG A 133 5.41 -0.04 18.00
C ARG A 133 5.95 0.41 19.35
N ARG A 134 5.21 1.25 20.08
CA ARG A 134 5.57 1.62 21.47
C ARG A 134 5.32 0.45 22.42
N VAL A 135 4.22 -0.29 22.26
CA VAL A 135 3.92 -1.49 23.05
C VAL A 135 5.01 -2.55 22.87
N GLU A 136 5.42 -2.80 21.63
CA GLU A 136 6.54 -3.69 21.30
C GLU A 136 7.84 -3.27 22.01
N ARG A 137 8.16 -1.97 21.99
CA ARG A 137 9.36 -1.43 22.68
C ARG A 137 9.34 -1.68 24.19
N TYR A 138 8.17 -1.72 24.81
CA TYR A 138 8.04 -2.02 26.23
C TYR A 138 8.16 -3.52 26.53
N GLY A 139 8.22 -4.38 25.51
CA GLY A 139 8.39 -5.83 25.63
C GLY A 139 7.15 -6.57 26.13
N VAL A 140 5.97 -5.96 26.04
CA VAL A 140 4.72 -6.53 26.59
C VAL A 140 4.06 -7.53 25.63
N VAL A 141 4.03 -7.18 24.34
CA VAL A 141 3.49 -8.01 23.24
C VAL A 141 4.38 -7.80 22.02
N ASP A 142 4.65 -8.87 21.27
CA ASP A 142 5.38 -8.77 20.00
C ASP A 142 4.56 -7.99 18.97
N ALA A 143 5.20 -7.17 18.12
CA ALA A 143 4.46 -6.38 17.15
C ALA A 143 3.67 -7.27 16.16
N ARG A 144 4.18 -8.42 15.73
CA ARG A 144 3.42 -9.30 14.82
C ARG A 144 2.18 -9.89 15.49
N GLU A 145 2.30 -10.23 16.77
CA GLU A 145 1.17 -10.68 17.58
C GLU A 145 0.11 -9.57 17.72
N ALA A 146 0.54 -8.34 18.01
CA ALA A 146 -0.35 -7.19 18.13
C ALA A 146 -1.04 -6.81 16.80
N PHE A 147 -0.40 -7.08 15.66
CA PHE A 147 -0.94 -6.83 14.32
C PHE A 147 -1.81 -7.98 13.78
N SER A 148 -1.87 -9.14 14.44
CA SER A 148 -2.56 -10.33 13.94
C SER A 148 -4.05 -10.10 13.60
N GLY A 149 -4.75 -9.26 14.38
CA GLY A 149 -6.15 -8.87 14.13
C GLY A 149 -6.37 -7.99 12.90
N PHE A 150 -5.29 -7.54 12.23
CA PHE A 150 -5.33 -6.71 11.02
C PHE A 150 -4.90 -7.47 9.77
N LYS A 151 -4.66 -8.78 9.88
CA LYS A 151 -4.30 -9.62 8.73
C LYS A 151 -5.41 -9.48 7.68
N ALA A 152 -5.03 -9.07 6.48
CA ALA A 152 -5.95 -8.99 5.37
C ALA A 152 -6.38 -10.42 5.02
N LEU A 153 -7.70 -10.64 4.92
CA LEU A 153 -8.18 -11.87 4.31
C LEU A 153 -7.72 -11.86 2.85
N PRO A 154 -7.15 -12.96 2.32
CA PRO A 154 -6.93 -13.07 0.90
C PRO A 154 -8.29 -13.01 0.23
N GLU A 155 -8.65 -11.85 -0.33
CA GLU A 155 -9.83 -11.77 -1.16
C GLU A 155 -9.58 -12.65 -2.38
N THR A 156 -10.43 -13.66 -2.56
CA THR A 156 -10.35 -14.60 -3.67
C THR A 156 -10.22 -13.84 -5.00
N GLY A 157 -9.01 -13.84 -5.55
CA GLY A 157 -8.71 -13.32 -6.88
C GLY A 157 -8.33 -11.84 -6.94
N SER A 158 -7.01 -11.59 -6.92
CA SER A 158 -6.32 -10.47 -7.58
C SER A 158 -6.40 -9.07 -6.95
N ALA A 159 -5.42 -8.76 -6.10
CA ALA A 159 -4.66 -7.51 -6.18
C ALA A 159 -3.22 -7.73 -5.67
N THR A 160 -2.26 -7.55 -6.57
CA THR A 160 -0.80 -7.69 -6.43
C THR A 160 -0.19 -6.87 -5.29
N LEU A 161 0.42 -7.56 -4.32
CA LEU A 161 1.62 -7.10 -3.58
C LEU A 161 2.82 -8.08 -3.72
N SER A 162 2.77 -8.92 -4.75
CA SER A 162 3.90 -9.67 -5.31
C SER A 162 3.68 -9.81 -6.82
N ASP A 163 4.74 -9.65 -7.62
CA ASP A 163 4.71 -10.18 -8.99
C ASP A 163 4.29 -11.67 -8.89
N PRO A 164 3.35 -12.16 -9.72
CA PRO A 164 2.95 -13.56 -9.68
C PRO A 164 4.17 -14.47 -9.79
N PRO A 165 4.18 -15.64 -9.12
CA PRO A 165 5.31 -16.54 -9.13
C PRO A 165 5.71 -16.89 -10.57
N TRP A 166 7.00 -17.17 -10.78
CA TRP A 166 7.56 -17.27 -12.14
C TRP A 166 6.85 -18.30 -13.04
N TRP A 167 6.35 -19.38 -12.47
CA TRP A 167 5.64 -20.43 -13.20
C TRP A 167 4.24 -20.00 -13.64
N GLU A 168 3.59 -19.12 -12.89
CA GLU A 168 2.29 -18.53 -13.26
C GLU A 168 2.48 -17.42 -14.29
N THR A 169 3.55 -16.61 -14.15
CA THR A 169 3.89 -15.55 -15.13
C THR A 169 4.31 -16.13 -16.48
N LEU A 170 4.98 -17.28 -16.51
CA LEU A 170 5.41 -17.96 -17.73
C LEU A 170 4.40 -19.01 -18.24
N ASP A 171 3.29 -19.22 -17.53
CA ASP A 171 2.29 -20.25 -17.84
C ASP A 171 2.90 -21.66 -18.00
N VAL A 172 3.70 -22.05 -17.01
CA VAL A 172 4.38 -23.35 -16.95
C VAL A 172 4.19 -24.01 -15.59
N HIS A 173 4.53 -25.29 -15.49
CA HIS A 173 4.47 -26.00 -14.22
C HIS A 173 5.57 -25.52 -13.25
N ARG A 174 5.31 -25.51 -11.94
CA ARG A 174 6.27 -25.08 -10.89
C ARG A 174 7.60 -25.87 -10.85
N ARG A 175 7.63 -27.04 -11.50
CA ARG A 175 8.82 -27.91 -11.66
C ARG A 175 9.28 -27.97 -13.12
N ALA A 176 8.94 -26.96 -13.92
CA ALA A 176 9.34 -26.88 -15.32
C ALA A 176 10.87 -26.93 -15.41
N THR A 177 11.35 -27.68 -16.40
CA THR A 177 12.77 -27.78 -16.72
C THR A 177 13.27 -26.48 -17.33
N GLU A 178 14.59 -26.28 -17.30
CA GLU A 178 15.24 -25.12 -17.91
C GLU A 178 14.79 -24.91 -19.39
N LYS A 179 14.66 -26.01 -20.12
CA LYS A 179 14.23 -26.02 -21.53
C LYS A 179 12.80 -25.50 -21.70
N GLU A 180 11.89 -25.90 -20.82
CA GLU A 180 10.48 -25.47 -20.83
C GLU A 180 10.36 -23.99 -20.46
N ILE A 181 11.11 -23.53 -19.46
CA ILE A 181 11.17 -22.12 -19.04
C ILE A 181 11.63 -21.22 -20.20
N ARG A 182 12.74 -21.58 -20.85
CA ARG A 182 13.27 -20.81 -22.00
C ARG A 182 12.34 -20.86 -23.22
N TRP A 183 11.58 -21.93 -23.38
CA TRP A 183 10.63 -22.06 -24.49
C TRP A 183 9.40 -21.17 -24.24
N ALA A 184 8.79 -21.24 -23.06
CA ALA A 184 7.64 -20.43 -22.68
C ALA A 184 7.94 -18.92 -22.71
N PHE A 185 9.11 -18.52 -22.19
CA PHE A 185 9.57 -17.13 -22.28
C PHE A 185 9.65 -16.65 -23.74
N ARG A 186 10.22 -17.45 -24.65
CA ARG A 186 10.33 -17.07 -26.07
C ARG A 186 8.97 -16.92 -26.74
N LEU A 187 7.98 -17.73 -26.37
CA LEU A 187 6.62 -17.64 -26.91
C LEU A 187 5.95 -16.33 -26.45
N LEU A 188 5.99 -16.05 -25.15
CA LEU A 188 5.36 -14.85 -24.56
C LEU A 188 6.08 -13.56 -24.96
N ALA A 189 7.41 -13.58 -25.05
CA ALA A 189 8.22 -12.45 -25.48
C ALA A 189 7.92 -12.02 -26.92
N ARG A 190 7.52 -12.93 -27.82
CA ARG A 190 7.11 -12.58 -29.19
C ARG A 190 5.77 -11.86 -29.23
N THR A 191 4.87 -12.15 -28.30
CA THR A 191 3.55 -11.53 -28.22
C THR A 191 3.62 -10.15 -27.56
N HIS A 192 4.41 -10.03 -26.49
CA HIS A 192 4.47 -8.84 -25.64
C HIS A 192 5.72 -7.98 -25.86
N HIS A 193 6.49 -8.20 -26.94
CA HIS A 193 7.69 -7.41 -27.22
C HIS A 193 7.32 -5.92 -27.37
N PRO A 194 8.09 -4.97 -26.81
CA PRO A 194 7.82 -3.53 -26.97
C PRO A 194 7.82 -3.04 -28.42
N ASP A 195 8.35 -3.84 -29.36
CA ASP A 195 8.38 -3.54 -30.80
C ASP A 195 7.22 -4.17 -31.59
N THR A 196 6.26 -4.83 -30.93
CA THR A 196 5.02 -5.30 -31.58
C THR A 196 3.86 -4.32 -31.37
N PRO A 197 2.83 -4.33 -32.24
CA PRO A 197 1.64 -3.46 -32.09
C PRO A 197 0.88 -3.67 -30.77
N THR A 198 1.07 -4.83 -30.12
CA THR A 198 0.52 -5.21 -28.81
C THR A 198 1.57 -5.17 -27.70
N GLY A 199 2.68 -4.46 -27.93
CA GLY A 199 3.82 -4.40 -27.03
C GLY A 199 3.49 -3.69 -25.72
N ASP A 200 3.84 -4.35 -24.61
CA ASP A 200 3.71 -3.81 -23.27
C ASP A 200 5.08 -3.98 -22.58
N ARG A 201 5.76 -2.86 -22.36
CA ARG A 201 7.10 -2.83 -21.77
C ARG A 201 7.09 -3.33 -20.33
N GLU A 202 6.06 -3.01 -19.55
CA GLU A 202 5.96 -3.50 -18.17
C GLU A 202 5.71 -5.00 -18.14
N GLN A 203 4.87 -5.50 -19.04
CA GLN A 203 4.64 -6.94 -19.19
C GLN A 203 5.90 -7.68 -19.65
N PHE A 204 6.66 -7.09 -20.57
CA PHE A 204 7.92 -7.66 -21.04
C PHE A 204 8.96 -7.74 -19.90
N ASP A 205 9.11 -6.67 -19.13
CA ASP A 205 10.02 -6.64 -17.97
C ASP A 205 9.60 -7.68 -16.91
N ARG A 206 8.29 -7.89 -16.70
CA ARG A 206 7.77 -8.98 -15.85
C ARG A 206 8.18 -10.37 -16.35
N LEU A 207 8.04 -10.62 -17.65
CA LEU A 207 8.43 -11.90 -18.27
C LEU A 207 9.94 -12.17 -18.13
N VAL A 208 10.77 -11.14 -18.25
CA VAL A 208 12.24 -11.23 -18.05
C VAL A 208 12.56 -11.62 -16.60
N ARG A 209 11.96 -10.93 -15.61
CA ARG A 209 12.14 -11.27 -14.19
C ARG A 209 11.69 -12.70 -13.87
N ALA A 210 10.56 -13.14 -14.42
CA ALA A 210 10.06 -14.49 -14.22
C ALA A 210 10.99 -15.56 -14.82
N ARG A 211 11.54 -15.34 -16.02
CA ARG A 211 12.54 -16.23 -16.62
C ARG A 211 13.75 -16.41 -15.72
N ASP A 212 14.32 -15.29 -15.23
CA ASP A 212 15.55 -15.33 -14.45
C ASP A 212 15.33 -16.04 -13.11
N ALA A 213 14.18 -15.80 -12.46
CA ALA A 213 13.78 -16.52 -11.25
C ALA A 213 13.59 -18.03 -11.49
N GLY A 214 12.95 -18.43 -12.60
CA GLY A 214 12.76 -19.84 -12.94
C GLY A 214 14.06 -20.58 -13.23
N LEU A 215 14.99 -19.94 -13.96
CA LEU A 215 16.30 -20.52 -14.27
C LEU A 215 17.14 -20.73 -13.00
N ALA A 216 17.14 -19.77 -12.06
CA ALA A 216 17.84 -19.90 -10.79
C ALA A 216 17.34 -21.11 -9.96
N VAL A 217 16.04 -21.39 -9.98
CA VAL A 217 15.44 -22.55 -9.28
C VAL A 217 15.77 -23.87 -9.99
N ALA A 218 15.74 -23.89 -11.32
CA ALA A 218 16.06 -25.07 -12.11
C ALA A 218 17.54 -25.47 -11.97
N GLU A 219 18.46 -24.50 -11.94
CA GLU A 219 19.90 -24.72 -11.70
C GLU A 219 20.17 -25.22 -10.27
N GLY A 220 19.43 -24.74 -9.28
CA GLY A 220 19.55 -25.17 -7.88
C GLY A 220 19.03 -26.59 -7.61
N SER A 221 18.09 -27.10 -8.42
CA SER A 221 17.55 -28.46 -8.29
C SER A 221 18.38 -29.53 -9.01
N ALA A 222 19.41 -29.14 -9.77
CA ALA A 222 20.29 -30.03 -10.52
C ALA A 222 21.63 -30.33 -9.80
N ARG A 223 21.85 -29.77 -8.61
CA ARG A 223 22.97 -30.07 -7.70
C ARG A 223 22.50 -30.94 -6.54
#